data_AF-A0A0S3UDA5-F1
#
_entry.id   AF-A0A0S3UDA5-F1
#
_cell.length_a   1.000
_cell.length_b   1.000
_cell.length_c   1.000
_cell.angle_alpha   90.00
_cell.angle_beta   90.00
_cell.angle_gamma   90.00
#
_symmetry.space_group_name_H-M   'P 1'
#
loop_
_entity.id
_entity.type
_entity.pdbx_description
1 polymer ?
#
loop_
_entity_poly.entity_id
_entity_poly.type
_entity_poly.pdbx_seq_one_letter_code
_entity_poly.pdbx_strand_id
1 'polypeptide(L)'
;MLGLSITAIGLRPLPDCLTIFDELRQPLQLDFLELAIGSPCDVDVPYPNVPLILHDSCLYRNGFRCRLMLNEPRSWKPYAEFARSHNVAALSLHAPLRKEFDRTQLEDALKALEEIVQVPVYMEVMPSPEYWCSSVDTLVNHSLLLDVSHVLIWHQGGQVRTEETCLGMLDRVRAIHLSHNNGRSDAHDLIPTEIWFASYLNDWKNQYLVTYESLPETQAAYERLDKRRR
;
A
#
# COMPACT_ATOMS: atom_id res chain seq x y z
N MET A 1 -1.40 1.92 -13.64
CA MET A 1 -2.19 0.68 -13.55
C MET A 1 -3.08 0.79 -12.34
N LEU A 2 -4.18 0.05 -12.30
CA LEU A 2 -5.08 0.00 -11.13
C LEU A 2 -5.02 -1.37 -10.48
N GLY A 3 -4.97 -1.45 -9.15
CA GLY A 3 -4.89 -2.71 -8.42
C GLY A 3 -5.77 -2.72 -7.20
N LEU A 4 -5.76 -3.85 -6.51
CA LEU A 4 -6.51 -4.07 -5.27
C LEU A 4 -5.56 -4.62 -4.21
N SER A 5 -5.61 -4.03 -3.03
CA SER A 5 -4.89 -4.52 -1.86
C SER A 5 -5.66 -5.61 -1.14
N ILE A 6 -4.95 -6.62 -0.67
CA ILE A 6 -5.53 -7.60 0.27
C ILE A 6 -6.05 -6.90 1.54
N THR A 7 -5.51 -5.75 1.93
CA THR A 7 -6.03 -4.98 3.07
C THR A 7 -7.51 -4.62 2.87
N ALA A 8 -7.94 -4.26 1.66
CA ALA A 8 -9.30 -3.84 1.35
C ALA A 8 -10.35 -4.95 1.50
N ILE A 9 -9.92 -6.20 1.30
CA ILE A 9 -10.78 -7.39 1.25
C ILE A 9 -10.41 -8.43 2.31
N GLY A 10 -9.47 -8.12 3.21
CA GLY A 10 -8.82 -9.10 4.06
C GLY A 10 -9.64 -9.63 5.24
N LEU A 11 -8.92 -10.06 6.27
CA LEU A 11 -9.41 -10.81 7.44
C LEU A 11 -10.12 -12.11 7.08
N ARG A 12 -9.67 -12.73 6.00
CA ARG A 12 -10.12 -14.03 5.52
C ARG A 12 -8.94 -14.84 4.99
N PRO A 13 -9.09 -16.16 4.78
CA PRO A 13 -8.06 -16.98 4.15
C PRO A 13 -7.64 -16.42 2.79
N LEU A 14 -6.36 -16.56 2.44
CA LEU A 14 -5.81 -16.07 1.17
C LEU A 14 -6.60 -16.56 -0.06
N PRO A 15 -7.02 -17.84 -0.16
CA PRO A 15 -7.82 -18.31 -1.30
C PRO A 15 -9.11 -17.51 -1.51
N ASP A 16 -9.76 -17.07 -0.44
CA ASP A 16 -10.96 -16.25 -0.53
C ASP A 16 -10.62 -14.85 -1.05
N CYS A 17 -9.50 -14.26 -0.60
CA CYS A 17 -9.02 -12.98 -1.14
C CYS A 17 -8.72 -13.07 -2.63
N LEU A 18 -8.07 -14.14 -3.08
CA LEU A 18 -7.74 -14.36 -4.49
C LEU A 18 -9.00 -14.52 -5.34
N THR A 19 -10.01 -15.25 -4.83
CA THR A 19 -11.31 -15.41 -5.50
C THR A 19 -12.00 -14.06 -5.66
N ILE A 20 -12.03 -13.25 -4.60
CA ILE A 20 -12.62 -11.89 -4.63
C ILE A 20 -11.87 -10.98 -5.60
N PHE A 21 -10.54 -11.03 -5.62
CA PHE A 21 -9.75 -10.29 -6.60
C PHE A 21 -10.16 -10.65 -8.03
N ASP A 22 -10.27 -11.95 -8.34
CA ASP A 22 -10.68 -12.40 -9.67
C ASP A 22 -12.11 -11.95 -10.04
N GLU A 23 -13.05 -11.98 -9.09
CA GLU A 23 -14.43 -11.49 -9.28
C GLU A 23 -14.46 -9.97 -9.54
N LEU A 24 -13.63 -9.20 -8.83
CA LEU A 24 -13.57 -7.74 -8.92
C LEU A 24 -12.69 -7.23 -10.08
N ARG A 25 -11.88 -8.10 -10.69
CA ARG A 25 -10.92 -7.72 -11.73
C ARG A 25 -11.56 -7.02 -12.91
N GLN A 26 -12.64 -7.57 -13.45
CA GLN A 26 -13.35 -6.96 -14.58
C GLN A 26 -14.18 -5.72 -14.18
N PRO A 27 -15.04 -5.78 -13.13
CA PRO A 27 -15.82 -4.62 -12.70
C PRO A 27 -14.99 -3.38 -12.36
N LEU A 28 -13.81 -3.56 -11.76
CA LEU A 28 -12.93 -2.47 -11.36
C LEU A 28 -11.76 -2.23 -12.33
N GLN A 29 -11.64 -3.02 -13.41
CA GLN A 29 -10.51 -2.96 -14.36
C GLN A 29 -9.15 -3.07 -13.64
N LEU A 30 -9.00 -4.09 -12.79
CA LEU A 30 -7.77 -4.32 -12.02
C LEU A 30 -6.71 -4.99 -12.90
N ASP A 31 -5.52 -4.38 -12.91
CA ASP A 31 -4.32 -4.81 -13.62
C ASP A 31 -3.37 -5.63 -12.72
N PHE A 32 -3.39 -5.42 -11.41
CA PHE A 32 -2.45 -6.04 -10.46
C PHE A 32 -3.09 -6.32 -9.09
N LEU A 33 -2.45 -7.20 -8.32
CA LEU A 33 -2.81 -7.52 -6.94
C LEU A 33 -1.71 -7.03 -5.99
N GLU A 34 -2.07 -6.35 -4.92
CA GLU A 34 -1.15 -6.00 -3.85
C GLU A 34 -1.31 -6.95 -2.66
N LEU A 35 -0.21 -7.62 -2.30
CA LEU A 35 -0.10 -8.47 -1.14
C LEU A 35 0.24 -7.60 0.07
N ALA A 36 -0.64 -7.58 1.05
CA ALA A 36 -0.55 -6.70 2.21
C ALA A 36 -0.94 -7.44 3.51
N ILE A 37 -0.76 -6.79 4.65
CA ILE A 37 -1.19 -7.32 5.94
C ILE A 37 -2.73 -7.30 6.02
N GLY A 38 -3.35 -8.35 5.53
CA GLY A 38 -4.78 -8.62 5.65
C GLY A 38 -5.13 -10.10 5.57
N SER A 39 -4.19 -10.91 5.06
CA SER A 39 -4.24 -12.37 5.04
C SER A 39 -2.81 -12.93 5.03
N PRO A 40 -2.56 -14.16 5.51
CA PRO A 40 -1.27 -14.81 5.34
C PRO A 40 -0.93 -15.02 3.85
N CYS A 41 -0.08 -14.16 3.29
CA CYS A 41 0.39 -14.26 1.90
C CYS A 41 1.55 -15.26 1.83
N ASP A 42 1.23 -16.55 1.81
CA ASP A 42 2.25 -17.61 1.78
C ASP A 42 3.08 -17.56 0.49
N VAL A 43 4.40 -17.76 0.62
CA VAL A 43 5.36 -17.67 -0.51
C VAL A 43 5.25 -18.82 -1.52
N ASP A 44 4.62 -19.94 -1.13
CA ASP A 44 4.51 -21.16 -1.95
C ASP A 44 3.13 -21.31 -2.61
N VAL A 45 2.25 -20.30 -2.46
CA VAL A 45 0.90 -20.30 -3.05
C VAL A 45 0.97 -19.86 -4.52
N PRO A 46 0.22 -20.50 -5.43
CA PRO A 46 0.08 -20.01 -6.79
C PRO A 46 -0.76 -18.73 -6.81
N TYR A 47 -0.12 -17.60 -7.11
CA TYR A 47 -0.81 -16.32 -7.32
C TYR A 47 -1.36 -16.20 -8.75
N PRO A 48 -2.37 -15.33 -8.97
CA PRO A 48 -2.88 -15.05 -10.31
C PRO A 48 -1.78 -14.56 -11.25
N ASN A 49 -1.90 -14.84 -12.54
CA ASN A 49 -0.93 -14.41 -13.56
C ASN A 49 -1.12 -12.92 -13.92
N VAL A 50 -0.89 -12.06 -12.93
CA VAL A 50 -0.86 -10.60 -13.00
C VAL A 50 0.36 -10.09 -12.23
N PRO A 51 0.82 -8.85 -12.45
CA PRO A 51 1.82 -8.25 -11.60
C PRO A 51 1.39 -8.24 -10.13
N LEU A 52 2.36 -8.46 -9.24
CA LEU A 52 2.19 -8.39 -7.80
C LEU A 52 2.90 -7.16 -7.25
N ILE A 53 2.29 -6.50 -6.28
CA ILE A 53 2.94 -5.51 -5.42
C ILE A 53 3.06 -6.11 -4.03
N LEU A 54 4.24 -6.00 -3.42
CA LEU A 54 4.43 -6.40 -2.03
C LEU A 54 4.29 -5.16 -1.16
N HIS A 55 3.43 -5.21 -0.15
CA HIS A 55 3.23 -4.13 0.79
C HIS A 55 3.51 -4.59 2.23
N ASP A 56 4.31 -3.81 2.95
CA ASP A 56 4.79 -4.00 4.33
C ASP A 56 4.61 -5.39 4.97
N SER A 57 5.69 -6.14 5.17
CA SER A 57 5.68 -7.36 6.00
C SER A 57 4.60 -8.41 5.64
N CYS A 58 4.13 -8.46 4.38
CA CYS A 58 3.01 -9.29 3.96
C CYS A 58 3.30 -10.79 3.80
N LEU A 59 4.56 -11.19 3.58
CA LEU A 59 4.90 -12.57 3.21
C LEU A 59 4.88 -13.53 4.42
N TYR A 60 4.45 -14.76 4.18
CA TYR A 60 4.45 -15.85 5.15
C TYR A 60 5.19 -17.07 4.61
N ARG A 61 5.85 -17.80 5.50
CA ARG A 61 6.53 -19.06 5.19
C ARG A 61 6.27 -20.05 6.32
N ASN A 62 5.69 -21.20 6.01
CA ASN A 62 5.32 -22.24 6.99
C ASN A 62 4.45 -21.67 8.13
N GLY A 63 3.52 -20.76 7.82
CA GLY A 63 2.64 -20.13 8.81
C GLY A 63 3.30 -19.03 9.65
N PHE A 64 4.58 -18.70 9.44
CA PHE A 64 5.26 -17.61 10.12
C PHE A 64 5.43 -16.41 9.22
N ARG A 65 5.12 -15.22 9.75
CA ARG A 65 5.30 -13.95 9.03
C ARG A 65 6.78 -13.66 8.83
N CYS A 66 7.19 -13.47 7.59
CA CYS A 66 8.49 -12.92 7.22
C CYS A 66 8.44 -11.40 7.44
N ARG A 67 8.69 -10.97 8.69
CA ARG A 67 8.78 -9.53 9.01
C ARG A 67 9.84 -8.88 8.14
N LEU A 68 9.53 -7.72 7.58
CA LEU A 68 10.47 -6.92 6.82
C LEU A 68 10.95 -5.76 7.69
N MET A 69 12.24 -5.72 7.99
CA MET A 69 12.83 -4.75 8.92
C MET A 69 14.00 -4.03 8.27
N LEU A 70 13.90 -2.71 8.14
CA LEU A 70 14.93 -1.88 7.49
C LEU A 70 16.29 -1.88 8.21
N ASN A 71 16.33 -2.19 9.51
CA ASN A 71 17.57 -2.31 10.27
C ASN A 71 18.13 -3.74 10.33
N GLU A 72 17.45 -4.72 9.72
CA GLU A 72 17.90 -6.11 9.69
C GLU A 72 17.92 -6.65 8.25
N PRO A 73 19.03 -6.48 7.51
CA PRO A 73 19.10 -6.87 6.10
C PRO A 73 18.81 -8.35 5.81
N ARG A 74 18.99 -9.23 6.81
CA ARG A 74 18.62 -10.65 6.69
C ARG A 74 17.12 -10.85 6.46
N SER A 75 16.30 -9.95 6.97
CA SER A 75 14.84 -9.96 6.83
C SER A 75 14.38 -9.67 5.39
N TRP A 76 15.25 -9.14 4.53
CA TRP A 76 14.93 -8.76 3.14
C TRP A 76 14.97 -9.96 2.19
N LYS A 77 15.74 -11.00 2.57
CA LYS A 77 15.99 -12.17 1.74
C LYS A 77 14.71 -12.88 1.27
N PRO A 78 13.67 -13.11 2.11
CA PRO A 78 12.42 -13.71 1.65
C PRO A 78 11.73 -12.90 0.54
N TYR A 79 11.76 -11.57 0.62
CA TYR A 79 11.19 -10.66 -0.37
C TYR A 79 11.97 -10.70 -1.68
N ALA A 80 13.31 -10.67 -1.60
CA ALA A 80 14.17 -10.81 -2.77
C ALA A 80 14.06 -12.19 -3.44
N GLU A 81 13.86 -13.26 -2.68
CA GLU A 81 13.58 -14.60 -3.20
C GLU A 81 12.23 -14.63 -3.92
N PHE A 82 11.20 -14.08 -3.30
CA PHE A 82 9.84 -14.05 -3.85
C PHE A 82 9.78 -13.23 -5.15
N ALA A 83 10.40 -12.04 -5.17
CA ALA A 83 10.46 -11.17 -6.34
C ALA A 83 11.22 -11.80 -7.52
N ARG A 84 12.17 -12.70 -7.27
CA ARG A 84 12.88 -13.43 -8.34
C ARG A 84 12.07 -14.57 -8.94
N SER A 85 11.13 -15.15 -8.19
CA SER A 85 10.32 -16.30 -8.64
C SER A 85 8.92 -15.92 -9.09
N HIS A 86 8.46 -14.71 -8.79
CA HIS A 86 7.14 -14.21 -9.14
C HIS A 86 7.23 -12.90 -9.93
N ASN A 87 6.14 -12.54 -10.62
CA ASN A 87 6.04 -11.28 -11.34
C ASN A 87 5.79 -10.10 -10.39
N VAL A 88 6.78 -9.75 -9.57
CA VAL A 88 6.69 -8.61 -8.64
C VAL A 88 7.11 -7.33 -9.35
N ALA A 89 6.25 -6.31 -9.31
CA ALA A 89 6.51 -5.02 -9.95
C ALA A 89 7.08 -3.96 -9.00
N ALA A 90 6.77 -4.04 -7.70
CA ALA A 90 7.35 -3.15 -6.68
C ALA A 90 7.19 -3.72 -5.26
N LEU A 91 7.90 -3.09 -4.33
CA LEU A 91 7.80 -3.28 -2.88
C LEU A 91 7.51 -1.92 -2.23
N SER A 92 6.48 -1.82 -1.39
CA SER A 92 6.19 -0.63 -0.59
C SER A 92 6.22 -0.95 0.90
N LEU A 93 6.58 0.06 1.71
CA LEU A 93 6.79 -0.08 3.14
C LEU A 93 6.16 1.07 3.90
N HIS A 94 5.64 0.77 5.08
CA HIS A 94 5.39 1.79 6.09
C HIS A 94 6.70 2.44 6.53
N ALA A 95 6.69 3.77 6.70
CA ALA A 95 7.85 4.45 7.25
C ALA A 95 8.10 4.04 8.70
N PRO A 96 9.37 3.93 9.14
CA PRO A 96 9.68 3.59 10.51
C PRO A 96 9.47 4.78 11.46
N LEU A 97 9.58 4.52 12.76
CA LEU A 97 9.52 5.58 13.77
C LEU A 97 10.75 6.50 13.65
N ARG A 98 10.56 7.81 13.84
CA ARG A 98 11.67 8.79 13.76
C ARG A 98 12.78 8.57 14.78
N LYS A 99 12.50 7.85 15.87
CA LYS A 99 13.48 7.49 16.90
C LYS A 99 14.39 6.33 16.52
N GLU A 100 14.04 5.57 15.48
CA GLU A 100 14.75 4.35 15.07
C GLU A 100 15.83 4.62 14.03
N PHE A 101 15.68 5.72 13.27
CA PHE A 101 16.57 6.10 12.19
C PHE A 101 16.72 7.61 12.14
N ASP A 102 17.93 8.10 11.88
CA ASP A 102 18.10 9.40 11.25
C ASP A 102 17.75 9.32 9.74
N ARG A 103 17.57 10.48 9.10
CA ARG A 103 17.14 10.54 7.69
C ARG A 103 18.13 9.83 6.75
N THR A 104 19.43 10.02 6.96
CA THR A 104 20.48 9.44 6.10
C THR A 104 20.48 7.92 6.23
N GLN A 105 20.43 7.40 7.45
CA GLN A 105 20.35 5.96 7.72
C GLN A 105 19.13 5.32 7.05
N LEU A 106 17.98 6.00 7.11
CA LEU A 106 16.77 5.53 6.45
C LEU A 106 16.91 5.49 4.93
N GLU A 107 17.40 6.58 4.32
CA GLU A 107 17.60 6.67 2.88
C GLU A 107 18.63 5.66 2.35
N ASP A 108 19.71 5.42 3.10
CA ASP A 108 20.72 4.42 2.75
C ASP A 108 20.15 2.99 2.88
N ALA A 109 19.36 2.71 3.92
CA ALA A 109 18.70 1.42 4.08
C ALA A 109 17.69 1.14 2.95
N LEU A 110 16.95 2.15 2.49
CA LEU A 110 16.01 2.00 1.38
C LEU A 110 16.70 1.69 0.06
N LYS A 111 17.81 2.38 -0.25
CA LYS A 111 18.62 2.09 -1.44
C LYS A 111 19.18 0.67 -1.39
N ALA A 112 19.76 0.28 -0.25
CA ALA A 112 20.30 -1.06 -0.08
C ALA A 112 19.22 -2.16 -0.19
N LEU A 113 18.00 -1.88 0.31
CA LEU A 113 16.87 -2.78 0.14
C LEU A 113 16.50 -2.93 -1.34
N GLU A 114 16.32 -1.83 -2.07
CA GLU A 114 16.00 -1.82 -3.51
C GLU A 114 17.04 -2.60 -4.32
N GLU A 115 18.33 -2.40 -4.03
CA GLU A 115 19.43 -3.16 -4.62
C GLU A 115 19.36 -4.67 -4.31
N ILE A 116 18.85 -5.06 -3.15
CA ILE A 116 18.75 -6.48 -2.78
C ILE A 116 17.52 -7.15 -3.36
N VAL A 117 16.36 -6.46 -3.35
CA VAL A 117 15.11 -7.03 -3.86
C VAL A 117 15.00 -6.94 -5.38
N GLN A 118 15.78 -6.07 -6.02
CA GLN A 118 15.84 -5.89 -7.47
C GLN A 118 14.49 -5.49 -8.10
N VAL A 119 13.62 -4.86 -7.31
CA VAL A 119 12.38 -4.22 -7.73
C VAL A 119 12.30 -2.84 -7.06
N PRO A 120 11.62 -1.84 -7.67
CA PRO A 120 11.47 -0.53 -7.07
C PRO A 120 10.90 -0.59 -5.65
N VAL A 121 11.46 0.23 -4.75
CA VAL A 121 11.01 0.37 -3.37
C VAL A 121 10.32 1.72 -3.18
N TYR A 122 9.17 1.73 -2.51
CA TYR A 122 8.43 2.94 -2.19
C TYR A 122 8.23 3.09 -0.70
N MET A 123 8.47 4.30 -0.20
CA MET A 123 8.20 4.65 1.19
C MET A 123 6.82 5.29 1.31
N GLU A 124 5.94 4.69 2.10
CA GLU A 124 4.62 5.23 2.33
C GLU A 124 4.63 6.44 3.28
N VAL A 125 3.75 7.39 2.99
CA VAL A 125 3.43 8.50 3.88
C VAL A 125 2.58 8.02 5.05
N MET A 126 2.96 8.34 6.29
CA MET A 126 2.32 7.77 7.49
C MET A 126 1.37 8.76 8.17
N PRO A 127 0.29 8.31 8.82
CA PRO A 127 -0.72 9.22 9.37
C PRO A 127 -0.29 9.87 10.70
N SER A 128 0.63 9.24 11.44
CA SER A 128 0.98 9.64 12.80
C SER A 128 2.34 10.35 12.87
N PRO A 129 2.47 11.45 13.64
CA PRO A 129 3.68 12.29 13.66
C PRO A 129 4.92 11.61 14.24
N GLU A 130 4.80 10.44 14.87
CA GLU A 130 5.95 9.69 15.38
C GLU A 130 6.76 8.98 14.28
N TYR A 131 6.17 8.79 13.11
CA TYR A 131 6.80 8.14 11.96
C TYR A 131 7.55 9.13 11.08
N TRP A 132 8.51 8.62 10.30
CA TRP A 132 8.99 9.34 9.13
C TRP A 132 7.85 9.47 8.09
N CYS A 133 8.01 10.40 7.14
CA CYS A 133 7.01 10.67 6.10
C CYS A 133 5.60 10.97 6.65
N SER A 134 5.49 11.57 7.84
CA SER A 134 4.22 11.92 8.48
C SER A 134 3.78 13.37 8.22
N SER A 135 4.53 14.09 7.40
CA SER A 135 4.31 15.47 6.96
C SER A 135 5.31 15.79 5.84
N VAL A 136 5.09 16.88 5.11
CA VAL A 136 6.00 17.33 4.03
C VAL A 136 7.46 17.47 4.50
N ASP A 137 7.67 17.99 5.71
CA ASP A 137 9.02 18.23 6.27
C ASP A 137 9.76 16.96 6.68
N THR A 138 9.03 15.86 6.85
CA THR A 138 9.56 14.55 7.26
C THR A 138 9.69 13.57 6.10
N LEU A 139 9.42 14.01 4.87
CA LEU A 139 9.62 13.16 3.70
C LEU A 139 11.10 12.85 3.48
N VAL A 140 11.37 11.63 3.01
CA VAL A 140 12.71 11.16 2.62
C VAL A 140 13.01 11.47 1.14
N ASN A 141 14.28 11.51 0.78
CA ASN A 141 14.73 11.59 -0.61
C ASN A 141 14.78 10.19 -1.27
N HIS A 142 13.61 9.55 -1.33
CA HIS A 142 13.38 8.27 -1.97
C HIS A 142 11.98 8.28 -2.62
N SER A 143 11.72 7.38 -3.57
CA SER A 143 10.40 7.29 -4.20
C SER A 143 9.31 7.02 -3.17
N LEU A 144 8.19 7.72 -3.27
CA LEU A 144 7.11 7.66 -2.28
C LEU A 144 5.91 6.85 -2.78
N LEU A 145 5.22 6.22 -1.82
CA LEU A 145 3.84 5.80 -1.93
C LEU A 145 2.97 6.83 -1.21
N LEU A 146 1.99 7.39 -1.92
CA LEU A 146 1.02 8.34 -1.36
C LEU A 146 -0.24 7.59 -0.94
N ASP A 147 -0.50 7.49 0.35
CA ASP A 147 -1.82 7.14 0.86
C ASP A 147 -2.63 8.41 1.10
N VAL A 148 -3.74 8.55 0.36
CA VAL A 148 -4.57 9.76 0.40
C VAL A 148 -5.28 9.95 1.73
N SER A 149 -5.55 8.86 2.46
CA SER A 149 -6.25 8.89 3.74
C SER A 149 -5.32 9.22 4.91
N HIS A 150 -4.03 8.88 4.80
CA HIS A 150 -3.00 9.31 5.74
C HIS A 150 -2.81 10.82 5.68
N VAL A 151 -2.78 11.39 4.48
CA VAL A 151 -2.74 12.86 4.30
C VAL A 151 -4.02 13.52 4.82
N LEU A 152 -5.19 12.88 4.69
CA LEU A 152 -6.44 13.37 5.26
C LEU A 152 -6.37 13.49 6.79
N ILE A 153 -5.64 12.58 7.45
CA ILE A 153 -5.39 12.62 8.90
C ILE A 153 -4.45 13.78 9.26
N TRP A 154 -3.43 14.08 8.45
CA TRP A 154 -2.56 15.25 8.67
C TRP A 154 -3.37 16.54 8.75
N HIS A 155 -4.40 16.64 7.91
CA HIS A 155 -5.29 17.81 7.81
C HIS A 155 -6.56 17.68 8.63
N GLN A 156 -6.65 16.67 9.52
CA GLN A 156 -7.77 16.48 10.44
C GLN A 156 -9.14 16.45 9.73
N GLY A 157 -9.20 15.82 8.55
CA GLY A 157 -10.42 15.73 7.74
C GLY A 157 -10.62 16.87 6.73
N GLY A 158 -9.70 17.82 6.64
CA GLY A 158 -9.77 18.94 5.69
C GLY A 158 -9.52 18.50 4.24
N GLN A 159 -10.58 18.19 3.49
CA GLN A 159 -10.50 17.67 2.12
C GLN A 159 -9.73 18.59 1.15
N VAL A 160 -10.00 19.90 1.14
CA VAL A 160 -9.32 20.84 0.22
C VAL A 160 -7.81 20.83 0.43
N ARG A 161 -7.36 20.89 1.69
CA ARG A 161 -5.92 20.86 2.00
C ARG A 161 -5.29 19.50 1.70
N THR A 162 -6.07 18.44 1.87
CA THR A 162 -5.65 17.07 1.54
C THR A 162 -5.39 16.96 0.05
N GLU A 163 -6.35 17.39 -0.78
CA GLU A 163 -6.21 17.44 -2.24
C GLU A 163 -4.99 18.28 -2.64
N GLU A 164 -4.88 19.52 -2.16
CA GLU A 164 -3.74 20.40 -2.46
C GLU A 164 -2.39 19.76 -2.10
N THR A 165 -2.30 19.11 -0.94
CA THR A 165 -1.07 18.45 -0.47
C THR A 165 -0.73 17.23 -1.32
N CYS A 166 -1.72 16.37 -1.60
CA CYS A 166 -1.56 15.20 -2.44
C CYS A 166 -1.07 15.58 -3.84
N LEU A 167 -1.74 16.56 -4.47
CA LEU A 167 -1.37 17.06 -5.80
C LEU A 167 0.03 17.69 -5.81
N GLY A 168 0.39 18.42 -4.75
CA GLY A 168 1.72 19.02 -4.60
C GLY A 168 2.86 18.03 -4.38
N MET A 169 2.56 16.75 -4.12
CA MET A 169 3.57 15.69 -3.89
C MET A 169 3.74 14.74 -5.08
N LEU A 170 2.92 14.87 -6.13
CA LEU A 170 2.83 13.91 -7.23
C LEU A 170 4.14 13.71 -8.01
N ASP A 171 5.05 14.67 -8.00
CA ASP A 171 6.38 14.58 -8.65
C ASP A 171 7.31 13.57 -7.95
N ARG A 172 7.15 13.40 -6.64
CA ARG A 172 7.93 12.50 -5.78
C ARG A 172 7.33 11.10 -5.65
N VAL A 173 6.09 10.93 -6.08
CA VAL A 173 5.31 9.72 -5.89
C VAL A 173 5.45 8.78 -7.09
N ARG A 174 5.42 7.46 -6.83
CA ARG A 174 5.38 6.41 -7.85
C ARG A 174 4.21 5.44 -7.68
N ALA A 175 3.64 5.37 -6.48
CA ALA A 175 2.46 4.59 -6.17
C ALA A 175 1.46 5.40 -5.33
N ILE A 176 0.17 5.13 -5.48
CA ILE A 176 -0.90 5.82 -4.76
C ILE A 176 -1.84 4.77 -4.18
N HIS A 177 -2.07 4.82 -2.87
CA HIS A 177 -3.14 4.09 -2.22
C HIS A 177 -4.40 4.94 -2.17
N LEU A 178 -5.49 4.36 -2.65
CA LEU A 178 -6.85 4.89 -2.56
C LEU A 178 -7.52 4.24 -1.36
N SER A 179 -7.64 5.02 -0.30
CA SER A 179 -8.22 4.65 0.98
C SER A 179 -9.12 5.78 1.46
N HIS A 180 -10.02 5.50 2.41
CA HIS A 180 -10.90 6.51 2.97
C HIS A 180 -11.00 6.42 4.49
N ASN A 181 -11.16 7.56 5.14
CA ASN A 181 -11.42 7.70 6.56
C ASN A 181 -12.07 9.06 6.85
N ASN A 182 -12.38 9.34 8.11
CA ASN A 182 -12.95 10.61 8.56
C ASN A 182 -11.91 11.66 9.01
N GLY A 183 -10.63 11.43 8.72
CA GLY A 183 -9.49 12.28 9.10
C GLY A 183 -9.03 12.14 10.56
N ARG A 184 -9.52 11.15 11.31
CA ARG A 184 -9.16 10.96 12.73
C ARG A 184 -8.27 9.75 12.98
N SER A 185 -8.48 8.69 12.22
CA SER A 185 -7.81 7.42 12.41
C SER A 185 -7.72 6.70 11.09
N ASP A 186 -6.69 5.88 10.94
CA ASP A 186 -6.50 5.04 9.78
C ASP A 186 -7.51 3.88 9.78
N ALA A 187 -8.71 4.17 9.28
CA ALA A 187 -9.87 3.31 9.42
C ALA A 187 -10.08 2.42 8.20
N HIS A 188 -9.64 2.82 7.00
CA HIS A 188 -9.94 2.14 5.73
C HIS A 188 -11.45 1.90 5.53
N ASP A 189 -12.24 2.96 5.65
CA ASP A 189 -13.67 2.94 5.37
C ASP A 189 -13.92 2.86 3.85
N LEU A 190 -15.11 2.41 3.43
CA LEU A 190 -15.50 2.41 2.02
C LEU A 190 -15.34 3.79 1.36
N ILE A 191 -14.87 3.79 0.12
CA ILE A 191 -14.68 5.00 -0.67
C ILE A 191 -16.05 5.46 -1.19
N PRO A 192 -16.52 6.66 -0.81
CA PRO A 192 -17.79 7.17 -1.29
C PRO A 192 -17.73 7.50 -2.79
N THR A 193 -18.90 7.43 -3.43
CA THR A 193 -19.01 7.72 -4.88
C THR A 193 -18.56 9.15 -5.21
N GLU A 194 -18.90 10.10 -4.34
CA GLU A 194 -18.52 11.51 -4.47
C GLU A 194 -17.25 11.81 -3.66
N ILE A 195 -16.09 11.34 -4.15
CA ILE A 195 -14.79 11.64 -3.55
C ILE A 195 -13.92 12.48 -4.49
N TRP A 196 -13.16 13.41 -3.91
CA TRP A 196 -12.36 14.40 -4.66
C TRP A 196 -11.37 13.74 -5.64
N PHE A 197 -10.78 12.60 -5.28
CA PHE A 197 -9.80 11.93 -6.14
C PHE A 197 -10.41 11.17 -7.32
N ALA A 198 -11.74 11.03 -7.39
CA ALA A 198 -12.41 10.29 -8.46
C ALA A 198 -12.15 10.91 -9.85
N SER A 199 -12.03 12.23 -9.93
CA SER A 199 -11.74 12.96 -11.18
C SER A 199 -10.33 12.69 -11.71
N TYR A 200 -9.37 12.38 -10.82
CA TYR A 200 -7.97 12.15 -11.20
C TYR A 200 -7.64 10.68 -11.49
N LEU A 201 -8.55 9.75 -11.17
CA LEU A 201 -8.27 8.31 -11.23
C LEU A 201 -7.78 7.83 -12.60
N ASN A 202 -8.36 8.35 -13.69
CA ASN A 202 -7.95 7.97 -15.04
C ASN A 202 -6.54 8.47 -15.38
N ASP A 203 -6.17 9.66 -14.93
CA ASP A 203 -4.83 10.20 -15.16
C ASP A 203 -3.81 9.49 -14.28
N TRP A 204 -4.15 9.26 -13.01
CA TRP A 204 -3.28 8.58 -12.07
C TRP A 204 -3.00 7.14 -12.47
N LYS A 205 -4.02 6.38 -12.90
CA LYS A 205 -3.81 4.99 -13.34
C LYS A 205 -2.99 4.91 -14.64
N ASN A 206 -2.78 6.00 -15.37
CA ASN A 206 -1.89 5.98 -16.54
C ASN A 206 -0.43 6.28 -16.17
N GLN A 207 -0.17 6.86 -15.00
CA GLN A 207 1.15 7.37 -14.61
C GLN A 207 1.75 6.67 -13.38
N TYR A 208 0.90 6.14 -12.50
CA TYR A 208 1.29 5.57 -11.22
C TYR A 208 0.75 4.14 -11.05
N LEU A 209 1.28 3.44 -10.05
CA LEU A 209 0.66 2.24 -9.49
C LEU A 209 -0.42 2.68 -8.50
N VAL A 210 -1.67 2.62 -8.92
CA VAL A 210 -2.81 3.05 -8.09
C VAL A 210 -3.46 1.81 -7.49
N THR A 211 -3.57 1.72 -6.16
CA THR A 211 -4.14 0.55 -5.48
C THR A 211 -5.37 0.97 -4.70
N TYR A 212 -6.49 0.25 -4.85
CA TYR A 212 -7.57 0.31 -3.89
C TYR A 212 -7.16 -0.40 -2.60
N GLU A 213 -6.90 0.38 -1.55
CA GLU A 213 -6.68 -0.14 -0.19
C GLU A 213 -7.96 -0.08 0.66
N SER A 214 -8.92 0.75 0.23
CA SER A 214 -10.33 0.62 0.59
C SER A 214 -11.17 0.38 -0.66
N LEU A 215 -12.27 -0.36 -0.54
CA LEU A 215 -13.17 -0.61 -1.67
C LEU A 215 -14.12 0.56 -1.91
N PRO A 216 -14.53 0.82 -3.18
CA PRO A 216 -15.69 1.66 -3.46
C PRO A 216 -16.95 1.11 -2.78
N GLU A 217 -17.85 2.00 -2.33
CA GLU A 217 -19.13 1.61 -1.71
C GLU A 217 -19.97 0.65 -2.57
N THR A 218 -19.85 0.74 -3.90
CA THR A 218 -20.52 -0.17 -4.85
C THR A 218 -20.07 -1.62 -4.73
N GLN A 219 -18.93 -1.87 -4.09
CA GLN A 219 -18.34 -3.20 -3.85
C GLN A 219 -18.35 -3.59 -2.37
N ALA A 220 -19.17 -2.93 -1.53
CA ALA A 220 -19.23 -3.17 -0.08
C ALA A 220 -19.42 -4.65 0.32
N ALA A 221 -20.07 -5.45 -0.53
CA ALA A 221 -20.24 -6.90 -0.32
C ALA A 221 -18.92 -7.67 -0.20
N TYR A 222 -17.80 -7.09 -0.64
CA TYR A 222 -16.46 -7.68 -0.62
C TYR A 222 -15.54 -7.08 0.44
N GLU A 223 -15.97 -6.05 1.16
CA GLU A 223 -15.18 -5.37 2.20
C GLU A 223 -14.61 -6.34 3.24
N ARG A 224 -13.49 -5.94 3.85
CA ARG A 224 -12.85 -6.58 5.01
C ARG A 224 -13.87 -6.96 6.10
N LEU A 225 -13.69 -8.14 6.70
CA LEU A 225 -14.73 -8.76 7.54
C LEU A 225 -15.03 -8.02 8.86
N ASP A 226 -14.09 -7.27 9.42
CA ASP A 226 -14.30 -6.45 10.63
C ASP A 226 -15.18 -5.21 10.37
N LYS A 227 -15.31 -4.78 9.11
CA LYS A 227 -16.07 -3.59 8.71
C LYS A 227 -17.50 -3.87 8.28
N ARG A 228 -17.78 -5.10 7.86
CA ARG A 228 -19.13 -5.50 7.44
C ARG A 228 -20.11 -5.31 8.59
N ARG A 229 -21.07 -4.40 8.39
CA ARG A 229 -22.23 -4.26 9.28
C ARG A 229 -23.02 -5.57 9.21
N ARG A 230 -23.20 -6.22 10.37
CA ARG A 230 -24.03 -7.43 10.51
C ARG A 230 -25.50 -7.11 10.29
#